data_AF-A0A1I3IB63-F1
#
_entry.id   AF-A0A1I3IB63-F1
#
_cell.length_a   1.000
_cell.length_b   1.000
_cell.length_c   1.000
_cell.angle_alpha   90.00
_cell.angle_beta   90.00
_cell.angle_gamma   90.00
#
_symmetry.space_group_name_H-M   'P 1'
#
loop_
_entity.id
_entity.type
_entity.pdbx_description
1 polymer ?
#
loop_
_entity_poly.entity_id
_entity_poly.type
_entity_poly.pdbx_seq_one_letter_code
_entity_poly.pdbx_strand_id
1 'polypeptide(L)'
;MGAAVCVIIALIVWYIKYFNKKNQKTTRQKAMQPVKCPLCDSNLFVGENIISKVYRPMNVPDQLMIVMGCPHCYPRCEPGLKRICPVCHKEVAQDQSLTARLFNKALGKKHVHVVGCSNCHKPRAD
;
A
#
# COMPACT_ATOMS: atom_id res chain seq x y z
N MET A 1 -48.94 30.66 17.85
CA MET A 1 -48.29 29.33 17.86
C MET A 1 -47.37 29.07 16.65
N GLY A 2 -47.52 29.76 15.51
CA GLY A 2 -46.68 29.53 14.31
C GLY A 2 -45.20 29.93 14.44
N ALA A 3 -44.88 31.01 15.16
CA ALA A 3 -43.50 31.51 15.25
C ALA A 3 -42.53 30.54 15.95
N ALA A 4 -42.98 29.85 17.00
CA ALA A 4 -42.17 28.87 17.72
C ALA A 4 -41.82 27.65 16.84
N VAL A 5 -42.74 27.23 15.98
CA VAL A 5 -42.54 26.11 15.06
C VAL A 5 -41.49 26.45 13.99
N CYS A 6 -41.50 27.68 13.47
CA CYS A 6 -40.50 28.14 12.50
C CYS A 6 -39.09 28.19 13.10
N VAL A 7 -38.94 28.60 14.36
CA VAL A 7 -37.64 28.64 15.05
C VAL A 7 -37.09 27.23 15.28
N ILE A 8 -37.95 26.29 15.68
CA ILE A 8 -37.56 24.89 15.89
C ILE A 8 -37.11 24.25 14.57
N ILE A 9 -37.84 24.46 13.48
CA ILE A 9 -37.47 23.95 12.15
C ILE A 9 -36.13 24.56 11.69
N ALA A 10 -35.92 25.86 11.88
CA ALA A 10 -34.67 26.51 11.51
C ALA A 10 -33.46 25.94 12.29
N LEU A 11 -33.62 25.67 13.58
CA LEU A 11 -32.57 25.06 14.41
C LEU A 11 -32.26 23.63 14.00
N ILE A 12 -33.27 22.83 13.67
CA ILE A 12 -33.09 21.46 13.18
C ILE A 12 -32.36 21.45 11.84
N VAL A 13 -32.77 22.29 10.89
CA VAL A 13 -32.11 22.41 9.58
C VAL A 13 -30.66 22.88 9.73
N TRP A 14 -30.42 23.85 10.61
CA TRP A 14 -29.07 24.33 10.90
C TRP A 14 -28.18 23.23 11.51
N TYR A 15 -28.72 22.47 12.46
CA TYR A 15 -28.01 21.34 13.09
C TYR A 15 -27.67 20.23 12.09
N ILE A 16 -28.62 19.84 11.23
CA ILE A 16 -28.39 18.84 10.17
C ILE A 16 -27.31 19.32 9.19
N LYS A 17 -27.34 20.60 8.78
CA LYS A 17 -26.31 21.18 7.90
C LYS A 17 -24.93 21.20 8.54
N TYR A 18 -24.85 21.54 9.83
CA TYR A 18 -23.61 21.56 10.59
C TYR A 18 -23.01 20.15 10.73
N PHE A 19 -23.84 19.15 11.04
CA PHE A 19 -23.39 17.76 11.21
C PHE A 19 -22.92 17.13 9.88
N ASN A 20 -23.63 17.37 8.77
CA ASN A 20 -23.22 16.88 7.44
C ASN A 20 -21.88 17.46 6.98
N LYS A 21 -21.57 18.73 7.33
CA LYS A 21 -20.29 19.36 7.01
C LYS A 21 -19.12 18.73 7.77
N LYS A 22 -19.35 18.21 8.99
CA LYS A 22 -18.33 17.52 9.79
C LYS A 22 -18.03 16.12 9.24
N ASN A 23 -19.07 15.37 8.84
CA ASN A 23 -18.90 14.02 8.28
C ASN A 23 -18.25 14.00 6.88
N GLN A 24 -18.42 15.04 6.05
CA GLN A 24 -17.75 15.10 4.75
C GLN A 24 -16.23 15.28 4.84
N LYS A 25 -15.71 15.96 5.88
CA LYS A 25 -14.27 16.22 6.00
C LYS A 25 -13.46 14.96 6.32
N THR A 26 -14.02 14.02 7.07
CA THR A 26 -13.32 12.80 7.51
C THR A 26 -13.25 11.73 6.41
N THR A 27 -14.21 11.70 5.49
CA THR A 27 -14.27 10.68 4.43
C THR A 27 -13.44 11.03 3.20
N ARG A 28 -13.27 12.33 2.87
CA ARG A 28 -12.57 12.76 1.63
C ARG A 28 -11.05 12.66 1.67
N GLN A 29 -10.42 12.52 2.84
CA GLN A 29 -8.95 12.42 2.95
C GLN A 29 -8.40 10.99 2.91
N LYS A 30 -9.26 9.95 2.92
CA LYS A 30 -8.88 8.59 2.51
C LYS A 30 -8.93 8.42 0.98
N ALA A 31 -8.75 9.51 0.23
CA ALA A 31 -8.48 9.44 -1.19
C ALA A 31 -7.10 8.80 -1.39
N MET A 32 -7.10 7.48 -1.49
CA MET A 32 -6.34 6.72 -2.49
C MET A 32 -4.92 7.27 -2.70
N GLN A 33 -4.08 7.20 -1.66
CA GLN A 33 -2.66 7.48 -1.86
C GLN A 33 -2.11 6.39 -2.80
N PRO A 34 -1.52 6.75 -3.96
CA PRO A 34 -0.90 5.77 -4.83
C PRO A 34 0.23 5.09 -4.06
N VAL A 35 0.17 3.77 -3.96
CA VAL A 35 1.24 2.98 -3.36
C VAL A 35 2.39 2.95 -4.36
N LYS A 36 3.59 3.32 -3.94
CA LYS A 36 4.74 3.28 -4.85
C LYS A 36 5.33 1.88 -4.94
N CYS A 37 5.79 1.50 -6.13
CA CYS A 37 6.54 0.27 -6.32
C CYS A 37 7.92 0.38 -5.66
N PRO A 38 8.33 -0.57 -4.80
CA PRO A 38 9.64 -0.53 -4.14
C PRO A 38 10.83 -0.75 -5.08
N LEU A 39 10.59 -1.15 -6.34
CA LEU A 39 11.63 -1.38 -7.34
C LEU A 39 11.80 -0.23 -8.31
N CYS A 40 10.70 0.23 -8.92
CA CYS A 40 10.76 1.23 -10.00
C CYS A 40 10.15 2.59 -9.64
N ASP A 41 9.71 2.76 -8.39
CA ASP A 41 9.06 3.97 -7.87
C ASP A 41 7.80 4.42 -8.65
N SER A 42 7.27 3.56 -9.53
CA SER A 42 6.02 3.83 -10.25
C SER A 42 4.84 3.87 -9.28
N ASN A 43 3.89 4.77 -9.53
CA ASN A 43 2.64 4.84 -8.77
C ASN A 43 1.74 3.66 -9.16
N LEU A 44 1.31 2.85 -8.18
CA LEU A 44 0.29 1.82 -8.39
C LEU A 44 -1.09 2.42 -8.10
N PHE A 45 -1.99 2.25 -9.07
CA PHE A 45 -3.39 2.63 -8.97
C PHE A 45 -4.24 1.49 -8.37
N VAL A 46 -5.50 1.79 -8.05
CA VAL A 46 -6.42 0.78 -7.49
C VAL A 46 -6.64 -0.35 -8.51
N GLY A 47 -6.34 -1.58 -8.09
CA GLY A 47 -6.39 -2.78 -8.93
C GLY A 47 -5.01 -3.29 -9.34
N GLU A 48 -3.99 -2.43 -9.32
CA GLU A 48 -2.61 -2.83 -9.60
C GLU A 48 -1.95 -3.33 -8.31
N ASN A 49 -1.47 -4.57 -8.35
CA ASN A 49 -0.85 -5.20 -7.19
C ASN A 49 0.60 -5.60 -7.51
N ILE A 50 1.42 -5.60 -6.48
CA ILE A 50 2.80 -6.09 -6.56
C ILE A 50 2.76 -7.62 -6.70
N ILE A 51 3.45 -8.11 -7.73
CA ILE A 51 3.62 -9.52 -8.02
C ILE A 51 4.68 -10.05 -7.04
N SER A 52 4.23 -10.93 -6.15
CA SER A 52 5.06 -11.51 -5.09
C SER A 52 4.71 -12.97 -4.82
N LYS A 53 5.69 -13.72 -4.33
CA LYS A 53 5.58 -15.11 -3.92
C LYS A 53 5.83 -15.20 -2.42
N VAL A 54 4.82 -15.63 -1.67
CA VAL A 54 4.93 -15.86 -0.21
C VAL A 54 5.14 -17.34 0.03
N TYR A 55 6.15 -17.69 0.82
CA TYR A 55 6.44 -19.08 1.18
C TYR A 55 5.55 -19.54 2.34
N ARG A 56 5.08 -20.80 2.27
CA ARG A 56 4.21 -21.44 3.28
C ARG A 56 5.05 -22.04 4.41
N PRO A 57 4.46 -22.26 5.61
CA PRO A 57 3.05 -22.11 6.01
C PRO A 57 2.61 -20.66 6.26
N MET A 58 1.31 -20.39 6.14
CA MET A 58 0.71 -19.04 6.30
C MET A 58 0.42 -18.64 7.75
N ASN A 59 0.47 -19.60 8.67
CA ASN A 59 0.08 -19.42 10.07
C ASN A 59 1.26 -19.01 10.98
N VAL A 60 2.41 -18.66 10.38
CA VAL A 60 3.57 -18.19 11.15
C VAL A 60 3.58 -16.66 11.23
N PRO A 61 4.09 -16.10 12.34
CA PRO A 61 4.14 -14.65 12.53
C PRO A 61 5.09 -13.95 11.56
N ASP A 62 6.11 -14.67 11.05
CA ASP A 62 7.10 -14.19 10.10
C ASP A 62 7.18 -15.14 8.90
N GLN A 63 6.99 -14.60 7.70
CA GLN A 63 7.03 -15.35 6.46
C GLN A 63 8.04 -14.77 5.49
N LEU A 64 8.79 -15.65 4.82
CA LEU A 64 9.60 -15.25 3.68
C LEU A 64 8.71 -14.91 2.48
N MET A 65 8.99 -13.77 1.87
CA MET A 65 8.30 -13.22 0.71
C MET A 65 9.34 -12.81 -0.34
N ILE A 66 9.12 -13.18 -1.58
CA ILE A 66 9.90 -12.69 -2.71
C ILE A 66 9.01 -11.76 -3.54
N VAL A 67 9.47 -10.53 -3.75
CA VAL A 67 8.82 -9.50 -4.55
C VAL A 67 9.50 -9.41 -5.91
N MET A 68 8.76 -9.69 -6.98
CA MET A 68 9.28 -9.67 -8.36
C MET A 68 9.17 -8.27 -8.97
N GLY A 69 8.09 -7.54 -8.65
CA GLY A 69 7.84 -6.20 -9.17
C GLY A 69 6.35 -5.86 -9.27
N CYS A 70 6.06 -4.73 -9.89
CA CYS A 70 4.72 -4.32 -10.26
C CYS A 70 4.46 -4.60 -11.76
N PRO A 71 3.22 -4.44 -12.25
CA PRO A 71 2.89 -4.65 -13.66
C PRO A 71 3.75 -3.85 -14.66
N HIS A 72 4.22 -2.66 -14.27
CA HIS A 72 5.08 -1.81 -15.11
C HIS A 72 6.54 -2.25 -15.19
N CYS A 73 7.04 -2.96 -14.17
CA CYS A 73 8.45 -3.38 -14.10
C CYS A 73 8.65 -4.89 -14.21
N TYR A 74 7.58 -5.68 -14.25
CA TYR A 74 7.61 -7.13 -14.36
C TYR A 74 6.37 -7.63 -15.10
N PRO A 75 6.51 -8.55 -16.10
CA PRO A 75 7.69 -9.34 -16.47
C PRO A 75 8.67 -8.63 -17.42
N ARG A 76 8.30 -7.50 -18.03
CA ARG A 76 9.21 -6.63 -18.78
C ARG A 76 9.13 -5.22 -18.18
N CYS A 77 10.26 -4.55 -18.03
CA CYS A 77 10.26 -3.14 -17.68
C CYS A 77 9.84 -2.31 -18.88
N GLU A 78 8.88 -1.40 -18.65
CA GLU A 78 8.58 -0.31 -19.57
C GLU A 78 9.83 0.57 -19.80
N PRO A 79 10.02 1.10 -21.03
CA PRO A 79 11.17 1.91 -21.37
C PRO A 79 11.21 3.20 -20.53
N GLY A 80 12.35 3.46 -19.89
CA GLY A 80 12.55 4.64 -19.04
C GLY A 80 12.41 4.39 -17.54
N LEU A 81 11.90 3.22 -17.12
CA LEU A 81 11.88 2.81 -15.73
C LEU A 81 13.16 2.06 -15.35
N LYS A 82 13.71 2.36 -14.18
CA LYS A 82 14.87 1.68 -13.61
C LYS A 82 14.45 0.92 -12.37
N ARG A 83 14.91 -0.33 -12.26
CA ARG A 83 14.72 -1.15 -11.05
C ARG A 83 15.87 -0.86 -10.09
N ILE A 84 15.61 -0.20 -8.98
CA ILE A 84 16.61 0.18 -7.98
C ILE A 84 16.25 -0.52 -6.67
N CYS A 85 17.23 -1.13 -6.01
CA CYS A 85 17.03 -1.73 -4.70
C CYS A 85 16.90 -0.63 -3.63
N PRO A 86 15.85 -0.63 -2.79
CA PRO A 86 15.69 0.38 -1.75
C PRO A 86 16.70 0.26 -0.60
N VAL A 87 17.44 -0.85 -0.52
CA VAL A 87 18.41 -1.12 0.55
C VAL A 87 19.83 -0.75 0.12
N CYS A 88 20.28 -1.26 -1.03
CA CYS A 88 21.65 -1.01 -1.51
C CYS A 88 21.74 0.07 -2.60
N HIS A 89 20.62 0.59 -3.07
CA HIS A 89 20.52 1.61 -4.12
C HIS A 89 21.17 1.25 -5.46
N LYS A 90 21.49 -0.04 -5.65
CA LYS A 90 22.02 -0.58 -6.91
C LYS A 90 20.89 -1.00 -7.83
N GLU A 91 21.20 -1.02 -9.12
CA GLU A 91 20.29 -1.54 -10.14
C GLU A 91 20.05 -3.04 -9.94
N VAL A 92 18.78 -3.44 -10.07
CA VAL A 92 18.30 -4.81 -9.92
C VAL A 92 17.89 -5.30 -11.29
N ALA A 93 18.55 -6.34 -11.78
CA ALA A 93 18.22 -6.89 -13.10
C ALA A 93 16.80 -7.48 -13.15
N GLN A 94 16.29 -7.70 -14.36
CA GLN A 94 14.90 -8.12 -14.59
C GLN A 94 14.57 -9.51 -14.03
N ASP A 95 15.56 -10.39 -14.03
CA ASP A 95 15.56 -11.74 -13.46
C ASP A 95 15.71 -11.74 -11.93
N GLN A 96 16.20 -10.63 -11.35
CA GLN A 96 16.43 -10.50 -9.93
C GLN A 96 15.20 -9.98 -9.18
N SER A 97 15.08 -10.37 -7.92
CA SER A 97 13.93 -10.07 -7.08
C SER A 97 14.34 -9.46 -5.74
N LEU A 98 13.38 -8.86 -5.04
CA LEU A 98 13.57 -8.41 -3.67
C LEU A 98 13.13 -9.51 -2.70
N THR A 99 13.96 -9.74 -1.69
CA THR A 99 13.62 -10.54 -0.53
C THR A 99 12.98 -9.65 0.51
N ALA A 100 11.82 -10.05 1.00
CA ALA A 100 11.05 -9.37 2.02
C ALA A 100 10.57 -10.36 3.10
N ARG A 101 10.25 -9.83 4.28
CA ARG A 101 9.57 -10.56 5.35
C ARG A 101 8.16 -10.01 5.51
N LEU A 102 7.19 -10.89 5.48
CA LEU A 102 5.78 -10.60 5.69
C LEU A 102 5.42 -10.99 7.12
N PHE A 103 5.08 -9.99 7.93
CA PHE A 103 4.67 -10.17 9.31
C PHE A 103 3.15 -10.21 9.41
N ASN A 104 2.62 -11.35 9.86
CA ASN A 104 1.19 -11.54 10.12
C ASN A 104 0.90 -11.24 11.59
N LYS A 105 0.39 -10.05 11.88
CA LYS A 105 -0.11 -9.72 13.23
C LYS A 105 -1.48 -10.37 13.44
N ALA A 106 -1.67 -11.08 14.56
CA ALA A 106 -2.89 -11.83 14.87
C ALA A 106 -4.19 -10.99 14.88
N LEU A 107 -4.08 -9.67 15.13
CA LEU A 107 -5.21 -8.76 15.29
C LEU A 107 -5.11 -7.52 14.36
N GLY A 108 -4.28 -7.57 13.30
CA GLY A 108 -3.95 -6.36 12.55
C GLY A 108 -3.65 -6.55 11.06
N LYS A 109 -3.27 -5.43 10.43
CA LYS A 109 -2.82 -5.41 9.04
C LYS A 109 -1.49 -6.16 8.91
N LYS A 110 -1.31 -6.84 7.78
CA LYS A 110 -0.03 -7.46 7.43
C LYS A 110 0.98 -6.37 7.11
N HIS A 111 2.21 -6.53 7.58
CA HIS A 111 3.30 -5.60 7.31
C HIS A 111 4.39 -6.30 6.51
N VAL A 112 4.83 -5.67 5.43
CA VAL A 112 5.94 -6.16 4.63
C VAL A 112 7.17 -5.33 4.97
N HIS A 113 8.28 -5.99 5.24
CA HIS A 113 9.58 -5.36 5.41
C HIS A 113 10.55 -5.89 4.35
N VAL A 114 11.07 -5.00 3.50
CA VAL A 114 12.04 -5.38 2.47
C VAL A 114 13.41 -5.53 3.12
N VAL A 115 14.02 -6.71 2.98
CA VAL A 115 15.33 -7.02 3.57
C VAL A 115 16.46 -6.66 2.60
N GLY A 116 16.27 -6.91 1.30
CA GLY A 116 17.27 -6.60 0.27
C GLY A 116 16.95 -7.22 -1.08
N CYS A 117 17.74 -6.91 -2.10
CA CYS A 117 17.69 -7.59 -3.41
C CYS A 117 18.60 -8.82 -3.44
N SER A 118 18.49 -9.62 -4.50
CA SER A 118 19.36 -10.77 -4.76
C SER A 118 20.87 -10.46 -4.70
N ASN A 119 21.28 -9.20 -4.89
CA ASN A 119 22.69 -8.80 -4.82
C ASN A 119 23.19 -8.50 -3.40
N CYS A 120 22.40 -7.79 -2.58
CA CYS A 120 22.82 -7.40 -1.23
C CYS A 120 22.38 -8.39 -0.14
N HIS A 121 21.28 -9.10 -0.38
CA HIS A 121 20.77 -10.14 0.50
C HIS A 121 20.81 -11.47 -0.24
N LYS A 122 22.01 -12.07 -0.28
CA LYS A 122 22.18 -13.43 -0.74
C LYS A 122 21.61 -14.36 0.32
N PRO A 123 20.54 -15.14 0.05
CA PRO A 123 20.19 -16.22 0.95
C PRO A 123 21.43 -17.11 1.08
N ARG A 124 21.75 -17.51 2.31
CA ARG A 124 22.85 -18.44 2.56
C ARG A 124 22.56 -19.67 1.69
N ALA A 125 23.48 -20.06 0.82
CA ALA A 125 23.35 -21.30 0.06
C ALA A 125 23.68 -22.43 1.04
N ASP A 126 22.64 -23.02 1.60
CA ASP A 126 22.67 -24.33 2.27
C ASP A 126 22.75 -25.47 1.25
#